data_AF-A0A8B8PPI8-F1
#
_entry.id   AF-A0A8B8PPI8-F1
#
_cell.length_a   1.000
_cell.length_b   1.000
_cell.length_c   1.000
_cell.angle_alpha   90.00
_cell.angle_beta   90.00
_cell.angle_gamma   90.00
#
_symmetry.space_group_name_H-M   'P 1'
#
loop_
_entity.id
_entity.type
_entity.pdbx_description
1 polymer ?
#
loop_
_entity_poly.entity_id
_entity_poly.type
_entity_poly.pdbx_seq_one_letter_code
_entity_poly.pdbx_strand_id
1 'polypeptide(L)'
;MNLILDAALDQEDYDLASRLASQLMLQEEFGTNPLTDMLALYSLAKYVESKTDFKNWTSNDAENDPVLSENKISEEEDKTDVKEEAKKEEEPEEEDEDDAQYIRVPFLRNPYDDRHFDLKSPRLICGKSFISLGYALMQSKQEDMSRKCYLLGNVLSGNWSEASSLAEKCVQSNSKLGSLKDTLVHYVEELHDLPEADQSDKTNLMSKLDGLSGDGPSLSDLAESEFKRVQSEVEQKDIEELRSNILKWSKYRYKIQEHEDDKLNREKLIAEIKAKKEELARREQYLYFYDNLKKNSLTRLDYD
;
A
#
# COMPACT_ATOMS: atom_id res chain seq x y z
N MET A 1 -0.97 -10.76 -2.37
CA MET A 1 -2.32 -10.21 -2.58
C MET A 1 -3.34 -11.30 -2.90
N ASN A 2 -3.13 -12.10 -3.96
CA ASN A 2 -4.10 -13.11 -4.40
C ASN A 2 -4.54 -14.10 -3.31
N LEU A 3 -3.62 -14.59 -2.49
CA LEU A 3 -3.95 -15.48 -1.36
C LEU A 3 -4.89 -14.85 -0.32
N ILE A 4 -4.75 -13.54 -0.08
CA ILE A 4 -5.58 -12.83 0.91
C ILE A 4 -6.96 -12.55 0.30
N LEU A 5 -7.01 -12.19 -0.99
CA LEU A 5 -8.26 -12.05 -1.72
C LEU A 5 -9.05 -13.36 -1.77
N ASP A 6 -8.37 -14.47 -2.08
CA ASP A 6 -8.98 -15.81 -2.10
C ASP A 6 -9.55 -16.19 -0.74
N ALA A 7 -8.79 -15.99 0.34
CA ALA A 7 -9.26 -16.24 1.71
C ALA A 7 -10.44 -15.35 2.13
N ALA A 8 -10.49 -14.08 1.70
CA ALA A 8 -11.60 -13.19 1.97
C ALA A 8 -12.86 -13.60 1.19
N LEU A 9 -12.70 -14.03 -0.06
CA LEU A 9 -13.79 -14.54 -0.89
C LEU A 9 -14.36 -15.85 -0.35
N ASP A 10 -13.51 -16.77 0.14
CA ASP A 10 -13.92 -18.01 0.80
C ASP A 10 -14.75 -17.76 2.07
N GLN A 11 -14.49 -16.64 2.74
CA GLN A 11 -15.24 -16.21 3.94
C GLN A 11 -16.48 -15.38 3.61
N GLU A 12 -16.76 -15.13 2.32
CA GLU A 12 -17.81 -14.22 1.85
C GLU A 12 -17.67 -12.78 2.40
N ASP A 13 -16.47 -12.37 2.80
CA ASP A 13 -16.16 -11.01 3.25
C ASP A 13 -15.84 -10.12 2.04
N TYR A 14 -16.91 -9.70 1.36
CA TYR A 14 -16.81 -8.85 0.17
C TYR A 14 -16.33 -7.42 0.50
N ASP A 15 -16.53 -6.96 1.74
CA ASP A 15 -16.05 -5.65 2.19
C ASP A 15 -14.53 -5.64 2.21
N LEU A 16 -13.91 -6.63 2.87
CA LEU A 16 -12.46 -6.79 2.89
C LEU A 16 -11.89 -7.07 1.49
N ALA A 17 -12.53 -7.98 0.74
CA ALA A 17 -12.07 -8.36 -0.59
C ALA A 17 -12.08 -7.17 -1.57
N SER A 18 -13.14 -6.35 -1.56
CA SER A 18 -13.23 -5.15 -2.40
C SER A 18 -12.21 -4.07 -2.01
N ARG A 19 -11.98 -3.89 -0.70
CA ARG A 19 -10.94 -2.99 -0.17
C ARG A 19 -9.56 -3.40 -0.66
N LEU A 20 -9.21 -4.68 -0.54
CA LEU A 20 -7.94 -5.24 -1.00
C LEU A 20 -7.81 -5.13 -2.52
N ALA A 21 -8.87 -5.45 -3.28
CA ALA A 21 -8.89 -5.32 -4.72
C ALA A 21 -8.66 -3.87 -5.18
N SER A 22 -9.19 -2.90 -4.45
CA SER A 22 -8.99 -1.48 -4.75
C SER A 22 -7.55 -0.99 -4.50
N GLN A 23 -6.75 -1.70 -3.70
CA GLN A 23 -5.33 -1.35 -3.51
C GLN A 23 -4.54 -1.47 -4.81
N LEU A 24 -4.92 -2.38 -5.73
CA LEU A 24 -4.33 -2.44 -7.07
C LEU A 24 -4.48 -1.12 -7.83
N MET A 25 -5.60 -0.44 -7.62
CA MET A 25 -5.84 0.86 -8.24
C MET A 25 -4.95 1.94 -7.64
N LEU A 26 -4.80 1.95 -6.33
CA LEU A 26 -3.92 2.90 -5.65
C LEU A 26 -2.45 2.69 -6.03
N GLN A 27 -2.05 1.44 -6.25
CA GLN A 27 -0.69 1.06 -6.63
C GLN A 27 -0.42 1.14 -8.15
N GLU A 28 -1.46 1.38 -8.97
CA GLU A 28 -1.41 1.39 -10.44
C GLU A 28 -0.87 0.07 -11.07
N GLU A 29 -1.04 -1.07 -10.39
CA GLU A 29 -0.47 -2.36 -10.80
C GLU A 29 -1.34 -3.19 -11.77
N PHE A 30 -2.27 -2.55 -12.48
CA PHE A 30 -3.18 -3.26 -13.39
C PHE A 30 -2.50 -3.74 -14.68
N GLY A 31 -2.95 -4.89 -15.20
CA GLY A 31 -2.49 -5.46 -16.46
C GLY A 31 -1.15 -6.21 -16.38
N THR A 32 -0.50 -6.21 -15.21
CA THR A 32 0.76 -6.93 -15.00
C THR A 32 0.52 -8.42 -14.76
N ASN A 33 -0.42 -8.75 -13.87
CA ASN A 33 -0.79 -10.14 -13.59
C ASN A 33 -2.29 -10.35 -13.88
N PRO A 34 -2.63 -11.10 -14.94
CA PRO A 34 -4.01 -11.32 -15.32
C PRO A 34 -4.81 -12.11 -14.27
N LEU A 35 -4.16 -12.95 -13.46
CA LEU A 35 -4.82 -13.68 -12.37
C LEU A 35 -5.30 -12.70 -11.30
N THR A 36 -4.43 -11.76 -10.93
CA THR A 36 -4.72 -10.72 -9.93
C THR A 36 -5.84 -9.79 -10.42
N ASP A 37 -5.81 -9.38 -11.70
CA ASP A 37 -6.84 -8.53 -12.29
C ASP A 37 -8.22 -9.21 -12.28
N MET A 38 -8.31 -10.49 -12.63
CA MET A 38 -9.57 -11.24 -12.62
C MET A 38 -10.11 -11.43 -11.21
N LEU A 39 -9.24 -11.75 -10.25
CA LEU A 39 -9.64 -11.94 -8.86
C LEU A 39 -10.11 -10.63 -8.22
N ALA A 40 -9.46 -9.52 -8.55
CA ALA A 40 -9.87 -8.19 -8.13
C ALA A 40 -11.21 -7.78 -8.75
N LEU A 41 -11.42 -8.07 -10.04
CA LEU A 41 -12.70 -7.83 -10.69
C LEU A 41 -13.82 -8.65 -10.04
N TYR A 42 -13.58 -9.94 -9.80
CA TYR A 42 -14.56 -10.82 -9.15
C TYR A 42 -14.96 -10.29 -7.77
N SER A 43 -13.97 -9.90 -6.96
CA SER A 43 -14.18 -9.32 -5.62
C SER A 43 -15.02 -8.04 -5.66
N LEU A 44 -14.67 -7.11 -6.56
CA LEU A 44 -15.41 -5.86 -6.72
C LEU A 44 -16.82 -6.10 -7.26
N ALA A 45 -16.99 -7.01 -8.23
CA ALA A 45 -18.29 -7.33 -8.81
C ALA A 45 -19.24 -7.92 -7.76
N LYS A 46 -18.78 -8.87 -6.93
CA LYS A 46 -19.58 -9.43 -5.84
C LYS A 46 -19.98 -8.37 -4.80
N TYR A 47 -19.06 -7.49 -4.44
CA TYR A 47 -19.32 -6.40 -3.49
C TYR A 47 -20.36 -5.39 -3.97
N VAL A 48 -20.39 -5.11 -5.28
CA VAL A 48 -21.37 -4.19 -5.86
C VAL A 48 -22.70 -4.89 -6.14
N GLU A 49 -22.68 -6.16 -6.52
CA GLU A 49 -23.89 -6.98 -6.67
C GLU A 49 -24.60 -7.25 -5.34
N SER A 50 -23.88 -7.24 -4.21
CA SER A 50 -24.48 -7.36 -2.87
C SER A 50 -25.21 -6.09 -2.40
N LYS A 51 -25.21 -5.01 -3.21
CA LYS A 51 -25.95 -3.75 -2.96
C LYS A 51 -25.61 -3.14 -1.60
N THR A 52 -24.33 -3.10 -1.29
CA THR A 52 -23.83 -2.52 -0.04
C THR A 52 -23.86 -0.98 -0.09
N ASP A 53 -24.18 -0.37 1.04
CA ASP A 53 -24.29 1.10 1.22
C ASP A 53 -22.94 1.86 1.15
N PHE A 54 -21.82 1.20 0.80
CA PHE A 54 -20.48 1.79 0.77
C PHE A 54 -20.03 2.48 2.07
N LYS A 55 -20.66 2.18 3.22
CA LYS A 55 -20.52 2.98 4.46
C LYS A 55 -19.22 2.75 5.25
N ASN A 56 -18.49 1.65 5.02
CA ASN A 56 -17.59 1.12 6.05
C ASN A 56 -16.12 0.86 5.63
N TRP A 57 -15.52 1.66 4.73
CA TRP A 57 -14.05 1.51 4.53
C TRP A 57 -13.18 2.27 5.52
N THR A 58 -13.75 3.14 6.33
CA THR A 58 -13.01 4.04 7.22
C THR A 58 -13.54 4.03 8.65
N SER A 59 -14.52 3.17 8.96
CA SER A 59 -14.82 2.81 10.35
C SER A 59 -13.58 2.11 10.91
N ASN A 60 -12.74 2.90 11.59
CA ASN A 60 -11.69 2.43 12.48
C ASN A 60 -12.32 1.70 13.67
N ASP A 61 -13.01 0.60 13.43
CA ASP A 61 -13.14 -0.43 14.45
C ASP A 61 -11.76 -1.09 14.52
N ALA A 62 -10.82 -0.39 15.16
CA ALA A 62 -9.44 -0.83 15.39
C ALA A 62 -9.38 -2.18 16.15
N GLU A 63 -10.52 -2.65 16.67
CA GLU A 63 -10.69 -3.97 17.27
C GLU A 63 -10.82 -5.11 16.23
N ASN A 64 -11.19 -4.82 14.97
CA ASN A 64 -11.42 -5.82 13.92
C ASN A 64 -10.47 -5.69 12.71
N ASP A 65 -9.48 -4.79 12.74
CA ASP A 65 -8.46 -4.72 11.69
C ASP A 65 -7.35 -5.77 11.96
N PRO A 66 -7.25 -6.86 11.16
CA PRO A 66 -6.28 -7.92 11.38
C PRO A 66 -4.84 -7.45 11.18
N VAL A 67 -4.60 -6.27 10.56
CA VAL A 67 -3.26 -5.73 10.32
C VAL A 67 -2.80 -4.80 11.45
N LEU A 68 -3.73 -4.11 12.11
CA LEU A 68 -3.41 -3.15 13.19
C LEU A 68 -3.55 -3.74 14.61
N SER A 69 -4.26 -4.87 14.75
CA SER A 69 -4.55 -5.47 16.07
C SER A 69 -3.32 -5.99 16.84
N GLU A 70 -2.19 -6.24 16.17
CA GLU A 70 -0.98 -6.77 16.82
C GLU A 70 0.09 -5.72 17.20
N ASN A 71 -0.06 -4.45 16.80
CA ASN A 71 0.88 -3.39 17.18
C ASN A 71 0.24 -2.33 18.09
N LYS A 72 -0.24 -2.77 19.27
CA LYS A 72 -0.34 -1.87 20.43
C LYS A 72 1.07 -1.60 20.96
N ILE A 73 1.81 -0.73 20.26
CA ILE A 73 2.86 0.06 20.92
C ILE A 73 2.09 0.99 21.84
N SER A 74 2.28 0.80 23.16
CA SER A 74 1.68 1.62 24.20
C SER A 74 1.92 3.10 23.92
N GLU A 75 0.86 3.83 23.60
CA GLU A 75 0.80 5.28 23.73
C GLU A 75 0.86 5.61 25.22
N GLU A 76 2.07 5.66 25.78
CA GLU A 76 2.30 6.45 26.98
C GLU A 76 2.41 7.92 26.56
N GLU A 77 1.53 8.71 27.15
CA GLU A 77 1.38 10.14 26.96
C GLU A 77 2.70 10.88 27.18
N ASP A 78 3.28 11.46 26.12
CA ASP A 78 4.25 12.55 26.29
C ASP A 78 3.56 13.88 25.95
N LYS A 79 2.70 14.29 26.89
CA LYS A 79 2.29 15.69 27.02
C LYS A 79 3.47 16.45 27.61
N THR A 80 4.23 17.15 26.79
CA THR A 80 5.00 18.30 27.27
C THR A 80 4.78 19.50 26.37
N ASP A 81 3.93 20.40 26.89
CA ASP A 81 3.79 21.77 26.44
C ASP A 81 5.15 22.47 26.41
N VAL A 82 5.57 22.90 25.22
CA VAL A 82 6.73 23.79 25.05
C VAL A 82 6.34 25.18 25.55
N LYS A 83 6.71 25.50 26.79
CA LYS A 83 6.96 26.89 27.22
C LYS A 83 8.45 27.19 27.06
N GLU A 84 8.71 28.30 26.38
CA GLU A 84 10.01 28.98 26.32
C GLU A 84 10.64 29.11 27.71
N GLU A 85 11.91 28.74 27.83
CA GLU A 85 12.91 29.62 28.43
C GLU A 85 14.33 29.10 28.14
N ALA A 86 15.16 30.02 27.64
CA ALA A 86 16.53 29.80 27.23
C ALA A 86 17.49 29.67 28.42
N LYS A 87 18.45 28.75 28.32
CA LYS A 87 19.81 28.98 28.86
C LYS A 87 20.84 28.10 28.15
N LYS A 88 21.81 28.77 27.53
CA LYS A 88 23.06 28.23 26.97
C LYS A 88 23.90 27.58 28.08
N GLU A 89 24.37 26.38 27.83
CA GLU A 89 25.72 25.93 28.25
C GLU A 89 26.37 25.29 27.02
N GLU A 90 27.55 25.79 26.65
CA GLU A 90 28.36 25.39 25.50
C GLU A 90 29.26 24.22 25.92
N GLU A 91 29.06 23.04 25.32
CA GLU A 91 30.08 21.97 25.24
C GLU A 91 30.72 22.00 23.84
N PRO A 92 32.03 21.73 23.72
CA PRO A 92 32.75 21.88 22.47
C PRO A 92 32.34 20.80 21.46
N GLU A 93 31.99 21.25 20.26
CA GLU A 93 31.66 20.45 19.08
C GLU A 93 32.85 19.58 18.67
N GLU A 94 32.71 18.25 18.76
CA GLU A 94 33.49 17.32 17.95
C GLU A 94 32.86 17.35 16.55
N GLU A 95 33.61 17.86 15.57
CA GLU A 95 33.23 17.89 14.16
C GLU A 95 33.21 16.46 13.59
N ASP A 96 32.10 15.75 13.77
CA ASP A 96 31.76 14.57 12.98
C ASP A 96 31.18 15.06 11.62
N GLU A 97 32.07 15.28 10.65
CA GLU A 97 31.73 15.38 9.23
C GLU A 97 31.12 14.05 8.77
N ASP A 98 29.79 13.89 8.91
CA ASP A 98 28.87 13.22 7.97
C ASP A 98 27.49 12.89 8.58
N ASP A 99 27.05 13.57 9.64
CA ASP A 99 25.66 13.45 10.09
C ASP A 99 24.72 14.16 9.12
N ALA A 100 24.07 13.38 8.25
CA ALA A 100 23.07 13.86 7.31
C ALA A 100 21.99 14.66 8.07
N GLN A 101 21.97 15.98 7.85
CA GLN A 101 20.99 16.85 8.47
C GLN A 101 19.60 16.58 7.87
N TYR A 102 18.78 15.80 8.58
CA TYR A 102 17.41 15.54 8.18
C TYR A 102 16.54 16.78 8.39
N ILE A 103 16.19 17.45 7.30
CA ILE A 103 15.21 18.54 7.32
C ILE A 103 13.82 17.91 7.20
N ARG A 104 12.95 18.15 8.20
CA ARG A 104 11.54 17.77 8.08
C ARG A 104 10.86 18.64 7.03
N VAL A 105 10.56 18.05 5.89
CA VAL A 105 9.75 18.70 4.86
C VAL A 105 8.30 18.74 5.37
N PRO A 106 7.68 19.92 5.51
CA PRO A 106 6.27 20.00 5.86
C PRO A 106 5.43 19.31 4.78
N PHE A 107 4.35 18.63 5.20
CA PHE A 107 3.46 17.93 4.27
C PHE A 107 3.02 18.87 3.15
N LEU A 108 3.39 18.53 1.91
CA LEU A 108 2.91 19.24 0.73
C LEU A 108 1.41 18.99 0.62
N ARG A 109 0.61 20.00 0.98
CA ARG A 109 -0.83 19.93 0.73
C ARG A 109 -1.02 20.10 -0.78
N ASN A 110 -1.43 19.03 -1.45
CA ASN A 110 -1.81 19.11 -2.86
C ASN A 110 -3.03 20.06 -2.99
N PRO A 111 -2.92 21.19 -3.71
CA PRO A 111 -4.03 22.13 -3.85
C PRO A 111 -5.08 21.66 -4.86
N TYR A 112 -4.79 20.58 -5.61
CA TYR A 112 -5.66 20.04 -6.64
C TYR A 112 -6.03 18.59 -6.30
N ASP A 113 -7.33 18.29 -6.30
CA ASP A 113 -7.83 16.92 -6.20
C ASP A 113 -7.48 16.16 -7.48
N ASP A 114 -6.51 15.25 -7.39
CA ASP A 114 -6.07 14.42 -8.52
C ASP A 114 -6.96 13.17 -8.73
N ARG A 115 -7.96 12.98 -7.87
CA ARG A 115 -8.86 11.83 -7.83
C ARG A 115 -8.11 10.49 -7.78
N HIS A 116 -6.88 10.46 -7.32
CA HIS A 116 -6.08 9.24 -7.15
C HIS A 116 -5.81 8.94 -5.69
N PHE A 117 -5.20 9.88 -4.97
CA PHE A 117 -4.93 9.72 -3.53
C PHE A 117 -5.96 10.43 -2.65
N ASP A 118 -6.72 11.36 -3.23
CA ASP A 118 -7.72 12.16 -2.52
C ASP A 118 -9.09 11.46 -2.39
N LEU A 119 -9.28 10.31 -3.05
CA LEU A 119 -10.52 9.54 -2.99
C LEU A 119 -10.69 8.86 -1.63
N LYS A 120 -11.69 9.29 -0.87
CA LYS A 120 -12.03 8.73 0.45
C LYS A 120 -13.29 7.88 0.46
N SER A 121 -14.20 8.09 -0.49
CA SER A 121 -15.46 7.36 -0.51
C SER A 121 -15.29 5.99 -1.19
N PRO A 122 -15.74 4.89 -0.56
CA PRO A 122 -15.59 3.54 -1.11
C PRO A 122 -16.21 3.40 -2.49
N ARG A 123 -17.37 4.05 -2.69
CA ARG A 123 -18.05 4.12 -3.98
C ARG A 123 -17.14 4.65 -5.08
N LEU A 124 -16.53 5.82 -4.89
CA LEU A 124 -15.68 6.43 -5.91
C LEU A 124 -14.41 5.62 -6.13
N ILE A 125 -13.86 5.01 -5.08
CA ILE A 125 -12.71 4.11 -5.18
C ILE A 125 -13.06 2.87 -6.00
N CYS A 126 -14.19 2.20 -5.72
CA CYS A 126 -14.70 1.09 -6.52
C CYS A 126 -14.94 1.54 -7.98
N GLY A 127 -15.59 2.69 -8.19
CA GLY A 127 -15.85 3.24 -9.51
C GLY A 127 -14.57 3.43 -10.33
N LYS A 128 -13.54 4.04 -9.73
CA LYS A 128 -12.23 4.20 -10.37
C LYS A 128 -11.54 2.85 -10.61
N SER A 129 -11.64 1.92 -9.65
CA SER A 129 -11.07 0.58 -9.78
C SER A 129 -11.67 -0.19 -10.98
N PHE A 130 -12.99 -0.12 -11.17
CA PHE A 130 -13.64 -0.71 -12.34
C PHE A 130 -13.21 -0.06 -13.66
N ILE A 131 -13.02 1.26 -13.70
CA ILE A 131 -12.52 1.95 -14.90
C ILE A 131 -11.11 1.47 -15.24
N SER A 132 -10.23 1.38 -14.25
CA SER A 132 -8.84 0.93 -14.44
C SER A 132 -8.76 -0.55 -14.85
N LEU A 133 -9.55 -1.43 -14.21
CA LEU A 133 -9.68 -2.83 -14.62
C LEU A 133 -10.26 -2.94 -16.03
N GLY A 134 -11.29 -2.13 -16.36
CA GLY A 134 -11.86 -2.06 -17.70
C GLY A 134 -10.80 -1.75 -18.76
N TYR A 135 -9.84 -0.87 -18.46
CA TYR A 135 -8.72 -0.57 -19.35
C TYR A 135 -7.78 -1.76 -19.53
N ALA A 136 -7.39 -2.42 -18.44
CA ALA A 136 -6.55 -3.62 -18.49
C ALA A 136 -7.22 -4.74 -19.32
N LEU A 137 -8.50 -5.00 -19.10
CA LEU A 137 -9.27 -6.01 -19.82
C LEU A 137 -9.41 -5.71 -21.30
N MET A 138 -9.47 -4.43 -21.68
CA MET A 138 -9.49 -4.03 -23.08
C MET A 138 -8.18 -4.42 -23.78
N GLN A 139 -7.04 -4.28 -23.10
CA GLN A 139 -5.74 -4.74 -23.63
C GLN A 139 -5.69 -6.26 -23.77
N SER A 140 -6.33 -6.98 -22.84
CA SER A 140 -6.45 -8.45 -22.86
C SER A 140 -7.52 -8.98 -23.83
N LYS A 141 -8.12 -8.11 -24.67
CA LYS A 141 -9.16 -8.45 -25.66
C LYS A 141 -10.46 -9.01 -25.07
N GLN A 142 -10.77 -8.71 -23.81
CA GLN A 142 -12.06 -9.02 -23.19
C GLN A 142 -13.02 -7.83 -23.30
N GLU A 143 -13.46 -7.54 -24.52
CA GLU A 143 -14.23 -6.31 -24.81
C GLU A 143 -15.56 -6.24 -24.07
N ASP A 144 -16.30 -7.35 -23.95
CA ASP A 144 -17.61 -7.34 -23.29
C ASP A 144 -17.50 -7.04 -21.79
N MET A 145 -16.57 -7.71 -21.12
CA MET A 145 -16.29 -7.50 -19.70
C MET A 145 -15.72 -6.11 -19.44
N SER A 146 -14.82 -5.64 -20.30
CA SER A 146 -14.28 -4.27 -20.25
C SER A 146 -15.39 -3.22 -20.35
N ARG A 147 -16.32 -3.35 -21.30
CA ARG A 147 -17.46 -2.41 -21.44
C ARG A 147 -18.36 -2.40 -20.20
N LYS A 148 -18.64 -3.58 -19.63
CA LYS A 148 -19.41 -3.71 -18.38
C LYS A 148 -18.73 -3.01 -17.20
N CYS A 149 -17.41 -3.20 -17.05
CA CYS A 149 -16.61 -2.53 -16.03
C CYS A 149 -16.61 -1.01 -16.23
N TYR A 150 -16.42 -0.52 -17.46
CA TYR A 150 -16.46 0.91 -17.74
C TYR A 150 -17.83 1.54 -17.45
N LEU A 151 -18.92 0.86 -17.82
CA LEU A 151 -20.27 1.35 -17.56
C LEU A 151 -20.52 1.44 -16.06
N LEU A 152 -20.22 0.37 -15.31
CA LEU A 152 -20.38 0.34 -13.86
C LEU A 152 -19.50 1.37 -13.16
N GLY A 153 -18.24 1.47 -13.57
CA GLY A 153 -17.29 2.40 -13.00
C GLY A 153 -17.70 3.87 -13.20
N ASN A 154 -18.23 4.22 -14.37
CA ASN A 154 -18.74 5.57 -14.63
C ASN A 154 -20.02 5.88 -13.84
N VAL A 155 -20.93 4.91 -13.66
CA VAL A 155 -22.13 5.07 -12.81
C VAL A 155 -21.73 5.30 -11.36
N LEU A 156 -20.84 4.45 -10.80
CA LEU A 156 -20.36 4.61 -9.43
C LEU A 156 -19.60 5.91 -9.23
N SER A 157 -18.85 6.37 -10.24
CA SER A 157 -18.11 7.65 -10.19
C SER A 157 -19.00 8.89 -10.38
N GLY A 158 -20.26 8.72 -10.81
CA GLY A 158 -21.17 9.84 -11.12
C GLY A 158 -20.91 10.52 -12.47
N ASN A 159 -20.18 9.87 -13.39
CA ASN A 159 -19.90 10.40 -14.73
C ASN A 159 -21.04 10.04 -15.70
N TRP A 160 -22.19 10.70 -15.56
CA TRP A 160 -23.44 10.34 -16.25
C TRP A 160 -23.41 10.49 -17.77
N SER A 161 -22.72 11.52 -18.28
CA SER A 161 -22.58 11.77 -19.72
C SER A 161 -21.80 10.65 -20.41
N GLU A 162 -20.68 10.24 -19.83
CA GLU A 162 -19.86 9.13 -20.34
C GLU A 162 -20.60 7.81 -20.22
N ALA A 163 -21.24 7.54 -19.07
CA ALA A 163 -22.09 6.35 -18.87
C ALA A 163 -23.22 6.28 -19.91
N SER A 164 -23.87 7.41 -20.23
CA SER A 164 -24.92 7.49 -21.24
C SER A 164 -24.41 7.19 -22.65
N SER A 165 -23.20 7.62 -22.96
CA SER A 165 -22.56 7.32 -24.25
C SER A 165 -22.21 5.83 -24.37
N LEU A 166 -21.73 5.23 -23.27
CA LEU A 166 -21.38 3.80 -23.21
C LEU A 166 -22.63 2.92 -23.26
N ALA A 167 -23.69 3.29 -22.55
CA ALA A 167 -24.98 2.60 -22.62
C ALA A 167 -25.53 2.59 -24.04
N GLU A 168 -25.44 3.71 -24.76
CA GLU A 168 -25.86 3.80 -26.16
C GLU A 168 -25.04 2.89 -27.08
N LYS A 169 -23.72 2.85 -26.91
CA LYS A 169 -22.84 1.89 -27.62
C LYS A 169 -23.22 0.44 -27.29
N CYS A 170 -23.63 0.14 -26.06
CA CYS A 170 -24.09 -1.20 -25.67
C CYS A 170 -25.41 -1.57 -26.35
N VAL A 171 -26.35 -0.62 -26.46
CA VAL A 171 -27.61 -0.80 -27.22
C VAL A 171 -27.31 -1.06 -28.69
N GLN A 172 -26.44 -0.26 -29.30
CA GLN A 172 -26.05 -0.41 -30.72
C GLN A 172 -25.35 -1.74 -31.01
N SER A 173 -24.56 -2.24 -30.07
CA SER A 173 -23.86 -3.52 -30.19
C SER A 173 -24.69 -4.73 -29.74
N ASN A 174 -25.93 -4.52 -29.29
CA ASN A 174 -26.81 -5.56 -28.74
C ASN A 174 -26.13 -6.40 -27.63
N SER A 175 -25.30 -5.76 -26.80
CA SER A 175 -24.62 -6.42 -25.69
C SER A 175 -25.62 -6.75 -24.58
N LYS A 176 -25.46 -7.95 -24.02
CA LYS A 176 -26.27 -8.47 -22.93
C LYS A 176 -25.65 -8.08 -21.60
N LEU A 177 -26.35 -7.23 -20.85
CA LEU A 177 -25.89 -6.78 -19.53
C LEU A 177 -26.14 -7.81 -18.42
N GLY A 178 -27.11 -8.72 -18.61
CA GLY A 178 -27.47 -9.67 -17.56
C GLY A 178 -28.01 -8.97 -16.30
N SER A 179 -27.72 -9.54 -15.14
CA SER A 179 -28.09 -8.98 -13.82
C SER A 179 -27.45 -7.62 -13.52
N LEU A 180 -26.40 -7.23 -14.27
CA LEU A 180 -25.76 -5.91 -14.11
C LEU A 180 -26.74 -4.76 -14.35
N LYS A 181 -27.76 -4.96 -15.19
CA LYS A 181 -28.79 -3.95 -15.43
C LYS A 181 -29.47 -3.52 -14.13
N ASP A 182 -29.88 -4.49 -13.31
CA ASP A 182 -30.60 -4.23 -12.06
C ASP A 182 -29.70 -3.52 -11.05
N THR A 183 -28.43 -3.90 -11.01
CA THR A 183 -27.41 -3.26 -10.17
C THR A 183 -27.17 -1.81 -10.61
N LEU A 184 -27.05 -1.56 -11.91
CA LEU A 184 -26.88 -0.20 -12.44
C LEU A 184 -28.11 0.67 -12.15
N VAL A 185 -29.32 0.15 -12.35
CA VAL A 185 -30.57 0.88 -12.04
C VAL A 185 -30.62 1.26 -10.56
N HIS A 186 -30.32 0.32 -9.66
CA HIS A 186 -30.29 0.58 -8.23
C HIS A 186 -29.34 1.71 -7.85
N TYR A 187 -28.09 1.68 -8.34
CA TYR A 187 -27.14 2.76 -8.06
C TYR A 187 -27.48 4.06 -8.78
N VAL A 188 -28.07 4.01 -9.98
CA VAL A 188 -28.60 5.24 -10.59
C VAL A 188 -29.66 5.85 -9.67
N GLU A 189 -30.60 5.07 -9.15
CA GLU A 189 -31.69 5.58 -8.29
C GLU A 189 -31.16 6.14 -6.96
N GLU A 190 -30.37 5.37 -6.22
CA GLU A 190 -29.92 5.71 -4.86
C GLU A 190 -28.88 6.82 -4.78
N LEU A 191 -28.15 7.10 -5.86
CA LEU A 191 -27.13 8.15 -5.86
C LEU A 191 -27.79 9.52 -5.89
N HIS A 192 -27.89 10.14 -4.71
CA HIS A 192 -28.44 11.47 -4.46
C HIS A 192 -27.37 12.56 -4.23
N ASP A 193 -26.08 12.20 -4.22
CA ASP A 193 -24.97 13.11 -3.86
C ASP A 193 -24.58 14.15 -4.93
N LEU A 194 -25.43 14.45 -5.92
CA LEU A 194 -25.01 15.21 -7.10
C LEU A 194 -25.64 16.61 -7.22
N PRO A 195 -24.92 17.55 -7.87
CA PRO A 195 -25.48 18.85 -8.23
C PRO A 195 -26.74 18.71 -9.10
N GLU A 196 -27.73 19.59 -8.92
CA GLU A 196 -28.99 19.59 -9.69
C GLU A 196 -28.79 19.63 -11.21
N ALA A 197 -27.64 20.14 -11.69
CA ALA A 197 -27.28 20.22 -13.11
C ALA A 197 -27.20 18.84 -13.80
N ASP A 198 -26.85 17.79 -13.06
CA ASP A 198 -26.62 16.45 -13.60
C ASP A 198 -27.89 15.58 -13.65
N GLN A 199 -29.01 16.10 -13.15
CA GLN A 199 -30.28 15.38 -13.08
C GLN A 199 -30.84 15.04 -14.48
N SER A 200 -30.58 15.90 -15.48
CA SER A 200 -30.95 15.64 -16.87
C SER A 200 -30.21 14.42 -17.42
N ASP A 201 -28.90 14.34 -17.21
CA ASP A 201 -28.07 13.25 -17.72
C ASP A 201 -28.39 11.92 -17.02
N LYS A 202 -28.74 11.98 -15.72
CA LYS A 202 -29.25 10.85 -14.96
C LYS A 202 -30.53 10.26 -15.58
N THR A 203 -31.50 11.09 -15.95
CA THR A 203 -32.74 10.61 -16.60
C THR A 203 -32.49 10.05 -18.00
N ASN A 204 -31.57 10.64 -18.75
CA ASN A 204 -31.16 10.15 -20.07
C ASN A 204 -30.54 8.75 -19.96
N LEU A 205 -29.61 8.55 -19.01
CA LEU A 205 -29.01 7.25 -18.75
C LEU A 205 -30.08 6.20 -18.41
N MET A 206 -31.02 6.53 -17.52
CA MET A 206 -32.08 5.60 -17.11
C MET A 206 -32.90 5.10 -18.30
N SER A 207 -33.31 6.03 -19.19
CA SER A 207 -34.04 5.67 -20.41
C SER A 207 -33.24 4.76 -21.36
N LYS A 208 -31.90 4.92 -21.40
CA LYS A 208 -31.00 4.08 -22.20
C LYS A 208 -30.81 2.69 -21.58
N LEU A 209 -30.76 2.61 -20.24
CA LEU A 209 -30.67 1.34 -19.52
C LEU A 209 -31.93 0.49 -19.70
N ASP A 210 -33.11 1.12 -19.79
CA ASP A 210 -34.37 0.41 -20.08
C ASP A 210 -34.32 -0.34 -21.41
N GLY A 211 -33.66 0.24 -22.42
CA GLY A 211 -33.47 -0.37 -23.74
C GLY A 211 -32.51 -1.57 -23.79
N LEU A 212 -31.76 -1.84 -22.72
CA LEU A 212 -30.84 -2.97 -22.64
C LEU A 212 -31.55 -4.23 -22.13
N SER A 213 -31.17 -5.39 -22.68
CA SER A 213 -31.66 -6.68 -22.20
C SER A 213 -30.96 -7.08 -20.90
N GLY A 214 -31.75 -7.49 -19.90
CA GLY A 214 -31.27 -8.08 -18.65
C GLY A 214 -31.00 -9.59 -18.74
N ASP A 215 -31.10 -10.19 -19.92
CA ASP A 215 -30.81 -11.61 -20.13
C ASP A 215 -29.29 -11.83 -20.27
N GLY A 216 -28.68 -12.64 -19.40
CA GLY A 216 -27.25 -12.96 -19.45
C GLY A 216 -26.65 -13.32 -18.08
N PRO A 217 -25.42 -13.84 -18.05
CA PRO A 217 -24.68 -14.10 -16.82
C PRO A 217 -24.33 -12.80 -16.09
N SER A 218 -24.17 -12.86 -14.77
CA SER A 218 -23.72 -11.72 -13.98
C SER A 218 -22.27 -11.34 -14.29
N LEU A 219 -21.85 -10.14 -13.88
CA LEU A 219 -20.46 -9.73 -14.05
C LEU A 219 -19.55 -10.60 -13.17
N SER A 220 -20.00 -10.95 -11.96
CA SER A 220 -19.25 -11.84 -11.08
C SER A 220 -19.11 -13.25 -11.67
N ASP A 221 -20.16 -13.82 -12.27
CA ASP A 221 -20.08 -15.16 -12.89
C ASP A 221 -19.11 -15.18 -14.08
N LEU A 222 -19.14 -14.13 -14.91
CA LEU A 222 -18.21 -13.98 -16.02
C LEU A 222 -16.77 -13.88 -15.51
N ALA A 223 -16.53 -13.04 -14.49
CA ALA A 223 -15.21 -12.89 -13.88
C ALA A 223 -14.71 -14.20 -13.27
N GLU A 224 -15.57 -14.99 -12.62
CA GLU A 224 -15.22 -16.28 -12.04
C GLU A 224 -14.83 -17.32 -13.11
N SER A 225 -15.58 -17.36 -14.21
CA SER A 225 -15.30 -18.28 -15.31
C SER A 225 -13.96 -17.98 -15.98
N GLU A 226 -13.66 -16.70 -16.19
CA GLU A 226 -12.38 -16.25 -16.75
C GLU A 226 -11.23 -16.42 -15.76
N PHE A 227 -11.47 -16.17 -14.47
CA PHE A 227 -10.50 -16.44 -13.41
C PHE A 227 -10.07 -17.91 -13.42
N LYS A 228 -11.02 -18.85 -13.42
CA LYS A 228 -10.72 -20.29 -13.46
C LYS A 228 -9.92 -20.69 -14.70
N ARG A 229 -10.22 -20.06 -15.85
CA ARG A 229 -9.44 -20.26 -17.08
C ARG A 229 -8.01 -19.75 -16.92
N VAL A 230 -7.82 -18.50 -16.52
CA VAL A 230 -6.50 -17.86 -16.36
C VAL A 230 -5.67 -18.56 -15.29
N GLN A 231 -6.28 -18.99 -14.19
CA GLN A 231 -5.63 -19.77 -13.13
C GLN A 231 -4.96 -21.01 -13.70
N SER A 232 -5.69 -21.81 -14.49
CA SER A 232 -5.14 -23.03 -15.09
C SER A 232 -3.96 -22.78 -16.05
N GLU A 233 -3.86 -21.59 -16.63
CA GLU A 233 -2.83 -21.21 -17.60
C GLU A 233 -1.56 -20.64 -16.92
N VAL A 234 -1.74 -19.86 -15.85
CA VAL A 234 -0.67 -19.00 -15.29
C VAL A 234 -0.16 -19.48 -13.93
N GLU A 235 -0.99 -20.18 -13.15
CA GLU A 235 -0.70 -20.51 -11.74
C GLU A 235 0.65 -21.22 -11.56
N GLN A 236 0.93 -22.26 -12.34
CA GLN A 236 2.18 -23.00 -12.19
C GLN A 236 3.41 -22.12 -12.46
N LYS A 237 3.31 -21.24 -13.47
CA LYS A 237 4.40 -20.31 -13.82
C LYS A 237 4.63 -19.31 -12.68
N ASP A 238 3.56 -18.76 -12.11
CA ASP A 238 3.65 -17.83 -10.98
C ASP A 238 4.26 -18.50 -9.74
N ILE A 239 3.91 -19.77 -9.46
CA ILE A 239 4.51 -20.56 -8.37
C ILE A 239 6.02 -20.73 -8.57
N GLU A 240 6.45 -21.04 -9.79
CA GLU A 240 7.86 -21.21 -10.12
C GLU A 240 8.64 -19.91 -9.99
N GLU A 241 8.06 -18.79 -10.45
CA GLU A 241 8.63 -17.46 -10.30
C GLU A 241 8.73 -17.04 -8.83
N LEU A 242 7.67 -17.24 -8.05
CA LEU A 242 7.66 -16.97 -6.61
C LEU A 242 8.77 -17.73 -5.88
N ARG A 243 8.94 -19.03 -6.17
CA ARG A 243 10.00 -19.86 -5.58
C ARG A 243 11.39 -19.32 -5.93
N SER A 244 11.60 -18.95 -7.20
CA SER A 244 12.85 -18.37 -7.67
C SER A 244 13.17 -17.04 -6.96
N ASN A 245 12.17 -16.17 -6.84
CA ASN A 245 12.29 -14.87 -6.20
C ASN A 245 12.59 -15.00 -4.70
N ILE A 246 11.88 -15.87 -3.97
CA ILE A 246 12.15 -16.15 -2.55
C ILE A 246 13.59 -16.61 -2.35
N LEU A 247 14.10 -17.52 -3.18
CA LEU A 247 15.48 -17.97 -3.10
C LEU A 247 16.48 -16.84 -3.38
N LYS A 248 16.23 -16.01 -4.40
CA LYS A 248 17.05 -14.82 -4.70
C LYS A 248 17.10 -13.86 -3.51
N TRP A 249 15.95 -13.53 -2.95
CA TRP A 249 15.83 -12.58 -1.84
C TRP A 249 16.44 -13.14 -0.55
N SER A 250 16.34 -14.46 -0.31
CA SER A 250 17.04 -15.08 0.82
C SER A 250 18.56 -14.92 0.70
N LYS A 251 19.13 -15.22 -0.47
CA LYS A 251 20.58 -15.08 -0.72
C LYS A 251 21.02 -13.63 -0.58
N TYR A 252 20.21 -12.69 -1.07
CA TYR A 252 20.52 -11.27 -0.95
C TYR A 252 20.51 -10.81 0.52
N ARG A 253 19.49 -11.20 1.29
CA ARG A 253 19.41 -10.90 2.73
C ARG A 253 20.60 -11.47 3.51
N TYR A 254 20.98 -12.72 3.24
CA TYR A 254 22.16 -13.31 3.89
C TYR A 254 23.45 -12.54 3.59
N LYS A 255 23.64 -12.05 2.37
CA LYS A 255 24.82 -11.25 2.02
C LYS A 255 24.86 -9.90 2.76
N ILE A 256 23.70 -9.25 2.89
CA ILE A 256 23.62 -8.00 3.67
C ILE A 256 23.96 -8.28 5.13
N GLN A 257 23.35 -9.31 5.70
CA GLN A 257 23.59 -9.69 7.09
C GLN A 257 25.06 -10.05 7.35
N GLU A 258 25.68 -10.83 6.47
CA GLU A 258 27.10 -11.19 6.57
C GLU A 258 28.00 -9.95 6.52
N HIS A 259 27.68 -8.99 5.66
CA HIS A 259 28.42 -7.72 5.58
C HIS A 259 28.26 -6.87 6.87
N GLU A 260 27.06 -6.84 7.44
CA GLU A 260 26.79 -6.15 8.71
C GLU A 260 27.52 -6.82 9.88
N ASP A 261 27.52 -8.14 9.95
CA ASP A 261 28.24 -8.92 10.96
C ASP A 261 29.75 -8.69 10.87
N ASP A 262 30.32 -8.66 9.66
CA ASP A 262 31.72 -8.36 9.42
C ASP A 262 32.09 -6.95 9.88
N LYS A 263 31.24 -5.96 9.60
CA LYS A 263 31.45 -4.58 10.05
C LYS A 263 31.45 -4.51 11.58
N LEU A 264 30.45 -5.11 12.22
CA LEU A 264 30.34 -5.14 13.69
C LEU A 264 31.54 -5.85 14.33
N ASN A 265 32.01 -6.96 13.75
CA ASN A 265 33.18 -7.68 14.25
C ASN A 265 34.47 -6.86 14.14
N ARG A 266 34.64 -6.10 13.06
CA ARG A 266 35.77 -5.17 12.91
C ARG A 266 35.73 -4.06 13.94
N GLU A 267 34.57 -3.48 14.19
CA GLU A 267 34.39 -2.44 15.21
C GLU A 267 34.73 -2.95 16.61
N LYS A 268 34.24 -4.15 16.98
CA LYS A 268 34.61 -4.82 18.24
C LYS A 268 36.12 -5.05 18.35
N LEU A 269 36.74 -5.54 17.29
CA LEU A 269 38.18 -5.80 17.27
C LEU A 269 39.00 -4.51 17.39
N ILE A 270 38.59 -3.43 16.73
CA ILE A 270 39.22 -2.11 16.87
C ILE A 270 39.06 -1.59 18.30
N ALA A 271 37.88 -1.72 18.91
CA ALA A 271 37.64 -1.31 20.29
C ALA A 271 38.53 -2.10 21.28
N GLU A 272 38.66 -3.42 21.11
CA GLU A 272 39.57 -4.24 21.91
C GLU A 272 41.04 -3.83 21.77
N ILE A 273 41.48 -3.51 20.54
CA ILE A 273 42.84 -3.03 20.29
C ILE A 273 43.06 -1.68 20.97
N LYS A 274 42.10 -0.74 20.89
CA LYS A 274 42.17 0.57 21.56
C LYS A 274 42.29 0.40 23.08
N ALA A 275 41.43 -0.43 23.69
CA ALA A 275 41.47 -0.71 25.11
C ALA A 275 42.82 -1.30 25.57
N LYS A 276 43.35 -2.27 24.81
CA LYS A 276 44.68 -2.85 25.09
C LYS A 276 45.82 -1.84 24.92
N LYS A 277 45.74 -0.95 23.93
CA LYS A 277 46.73 0.13 23.73
C LYS A 277 46.74 1.09 24.91
N GLU A 278 45.56 1.48 25.42
CA GLU A 278 45.46 2.33 26.61
C GLU A 278 46.02 1.64 27.86
N GLU A 279 45.71 0.35 28.05
CA GLU A 279 46.24 -0.43 29.17
C GLU A 279 47.78 -0.51 29.14
N LEU A 280 48.35 -0.77 27.96
CA LEU A 280 49.80 -0.81 27.76
C LEU A 280 50.44 0.56 27.99
N ALA A 281 49.83 1.64 27.49
CA ALA A 281 50.31 3.00 27.71
C ALA A 281 50.33 3.36 29.21
N ARG A 282 49.29 2.98 29.97
CA ARG A 282 49.29 3.14 31.44
C ARG A 282 50.41 2.35 32.10
N ARG A 283 50.61 1.08 31.71
CA ARG A 283 51.71 0.25 32.25
C ARG A 283 53.08 0.85 31.93
N GLU A 284 53.28 1.35 30.72
CA GLU A 284 54.52 2.01 30.32
C GLU A 284 54.79 3.26 31.16
N GLN A 285 53.77 4.10 31.39
CA GLN A 285 53.88 5.25 32.30
C GLN A 285 54.28 4.83 33.72
N TYR A 286 53.68 3.76 34.27
CA TYR A 286 54.05 3.22 35.56
C TYR A 286 55.51 2.74 35.60
N LEU A 287 55.94 1.96 34.59
CA LEU A 287 57.33 1.48 34.50
C LEU A 287 58.32 2.64 34.37
N TYR A 288 58.03 3.61 33.50
CA TYR A 288 58.83 4.81 33.33
C TYR A 288 58.95 5.61 34.63
N PHE A 289 57.86 5.73 35.39
CA PHE A 289 57.88 6.35 36.72
C PHE A 289 58.83 5.62 37.66
N TYR A 290 58.76 4.29 37.76
CA TYR A 290 59.64 3.50 38.64
C TYR A 290 61.12 3.53 38.23
N ASP A 291 61.41 3.46 36.93
CA ASP A 291 62.78 3.53 36.43
C ASP A 291 63.43 4.89 36.73
N ASN A 292 62.65 5.97 36.66
CA ASN A 292 63.13 7.31 37.01
C ASN A 292 63.06 7.61 38.51
N LEU A 293 62.35 6.79 39.30
CA LEU A 293 62.29 6.92 40.76
C LEU A 293 63.66 6.68 41.39
N LYS A 294 64.43 5.69 40.89
CA LYS A 294 65.82 5.46 41.32
C LYS A 294 66.73 6.65 41.02
N LYS A 295 66.54 7.32 39.87
CA LYS A 295 67.29 8.53 39.51
C LYS A 295 66.94 9.71 40.41
N ASN A 296 65.66 9.87 40.73
CA ASN A 296 65.17 10.94 41.62
C ASN A 296 65.41 10.68 43.11
N SER A 297 65.58 9.42 43.54
CA SER A 297 65.89 9.07 44.93
C SER A 297 67.37 9.26 45.26
N LEU A 298 68.27 9.04 44.29
CA LEU A 298 69.71 9.30 44.47
C LEU A 298 70.00 10.80 44.67
N THR A 299 69.31 11.69 43.95
CA THR A 299 69.44 13.14 44.14
C THR A 299 68.87 13.66 45.46
N ARG A 300 68.07 12.87 46.18
CA ARG A 300 67.46 13.26 47.46
C ARG A 300 68.26 12.84 48.68
N LEU A 301 69.15 11.84 48.56
CA LEU A 301 70.02 11.37 49.64
C LEU A 301 71.29 12.23 49.82
N ASP A 302 71.55 13.15 48.90
CA ASP A 302 72.71 14.06 48.96
C ASP A 302 72.40 15.42 49.65
N TYR A 303 71.26 15.53 50.35
CA TYR A 303 70.80 16.76 51.02
C TYR A 303 70.28 16.55 52.46
N ASP A 304 70.93 15.68 53.24
CA ASP A 304 70.84 15.67 54.71
C ASP A 304 72.25 15.68 55.35
#